data_AF-A0A7X5YJP4-F1
#
_entry.id   AF-A0A7X5YJP4-F1
#
_cell.length_a   1.000
_cell.length_b   1.000
_cell.length_c   1.000
_cell.angle_alpha   90.00
_cell.angle_beta   90.00
_cell.angle_gamma   90.00
#
_symmetry.space_group_name_H-M   'P 1'
#
loop_
_entity.id
_entity.type
_entity.pdbx_description
1 polymer ?
#
loop_
_entity_poly.entity_id
_entity_poly.type
_entity_poly.pdbx_seq_one_letter_code
_entity_poly.pdbx_strand_id
1 'polypeptide(L)'
;MRGFSLTIGSVIVIAILGAIVLVGLPTYNVYSKQMAGKAAYEQAVQDRRIRVLEAQAALDSAQLTAQAEVARARGTNEANRIMSQSLGGPDNYLRWAYIHMLEETAGKQGREIIYIPTEAGMPILEAGRRPAQ
;
A
#
# COMPACT_ATOMS: atom_id res chain seq x y z
N MET A 1 48.17 38.22 49.00
CA MET A 1 47.83 36.84 48.61
C MET A 1 47.45 36.10 49.88
N ARG A 2 46.16 35.85 50.14
CA ARG A 2 45.71 35.20 51.38
C ARG A 2 45.99 33.70 51.29
N GLY A 3 46.94 33.22 52.08
CA GLY A 3 47.29 31.81 52.17
C GLY A 3 46.12 31.01 52.73
N PHE A 4 45.73 29.97 52.01
CA PHE A 4 44.62 29.09 52.35
C PHE A 4 45.08 28.12 53.46
N SER A 5 44.73 28.38 54.72
CA SER A 5 45.00 27.46 55.82
C SER A 5 43.91 26.38 55.89
N LEU A 6 44.16 25.23 55.27
CA LEU A 6 43.30 24.05 55.35
C LEU A 6 43.27 23.54 56.80
N THR A 7 42.12 23.63 57.45
CA THR A 7 41.88 22.98 58.74
C THR A 7 41.61 21.48 58.54
N ILE A 8 41.92 20.64 59.52
CA ILE A 8 41.69 19.18 59.46
C ILE A 8 40.25 18.84 59.07
N GLY A 9 39.26 19.60 59.56
CA GLY A 9 37.86 19.43 59.18
C GLY A 9 37.57 19.67 57.70
N SER A 10 38.22 20.66 57.08
CA SER A 10 38.04 20.93 55.64
C SER A 10 38.61 19.83 54.75
N VAL A 11 39.71 19.19 55.17
CA VAL A 11 40.31 18.05 54.45
C VAL A 11 39.39 16.83 54.49
N ILE A 12 38.76 16.56 55.63
CA ILE A 12 37.81 15.44 55.79
C ILE A 12 36.59 15.62 54.88
N VAL A 13 36.03 16.82 54.83
CA VAL A 13 34.86 17.11 53.97
C VAL A 13 35.20 16.92 52.49
N ILE A 14 36.36 17.40 52.04
CA ILE A 14 36.82 17.23 50.65
C ILE A 14 37.05 15.74 50.33
N ALA A 15 37.61 14.97 51.26
CA ALA A 15 37.80 13.53 51.07
C ALA A 15 36.47 12.77 50.95
N ILE A 16 35.46 13.12 51.75
CA ILE A 16 34.12 12.53 51.67
C ILE A 16 33.44 12.89 50.34
N LEU A 17 33.49 14.16 49.93
CA LEU A 17 32.95 14.59 48.64
C LEU A 17 33.67 13.90 47.47
N GLY A 18 34.99 13.77 47.54
CA GLY A 18 35.79 13.03 46.56
C GLY A 18 35.36 11.57 46.46
N ALA A 19 35.15 10.89 47.58
CA ALA A 19 34.69 9.50 47.61
C ALA A 19 33.27 9.34 47.02
N ILE A 20 32.35 10.24 47.34
CA ILE A 20 30.98 10.24 46.79
C ILE A 20 30.99 10.42 45.28
N VAL A 21 31.79 11.36 44.77
CA VAL A 21 31.90 11.61 43.33
C VAL A 21 32.52 10.41 42.61
N LEU A 22 33.59 9.84 43.17
CA LEU A 22 34.35 8.75 42.56
C LEU A 22 33.55 7.43 42.52
N VAL A 23 32.62 7.22 43.45
CA VAL A 23 31.72 6.05 43.46
C VAL A 23 30.38 6.34 42.76
N GLY A 24 29.81 7.53 42.93
CA GLY A 24 28.49 7.91 42.42
C GLY A 24 28.43 8.14 40.91
N LEU A 25 29.46 8.76 40.31
CA LEU A 25 29.50 9.00 38.86
C LEU A 25 29.56 7.71 38.03
N PRO A 26 30.47 6.74 38.29
CA PRO A 26 30.52 5.53 37.47
C PRO A 26 29.28 4.65 37.65
N THR A 27 28.72 4.58 38.86
CA THR A 27 27.51 3.79 39.13
C THR A 27 26.28 4.37 38.43
N TYR A 28 26.11 5.70 38.44
CA TYR A 28 25.06 6.38 37.70
C TYR A 28 25.17 6.18 36.18
N ASN A 29 26.39 6.28 35.64
CA ASN A 29 26.64 6.07 34.21
C ASN A 29 26.35 4.63 33.75
N VAL A 30 26.53 3.62 34.61
CA VAL A 30 26.17 2.24 34.30
C VAL A 30 24.65 2.06 34.33
N TYR A 31 23.99 2.60 35.36
CA TYR A 31 22.53 2.53 35.48
C TYR A 31 21.83 3.21 34.31
N SER A 32 22.27 4.41 33.91
CA SER A 32 21.70 5.13 32.78
C SER A 32 21.85 4.36 31.47
N LYS A 33 23.01 3.73 31.22
CA LYS A 33 23.24 2.86 30.05
C LYS A 33 22.36 1.61 30.07
N GLN A 34 22.16 0.98 31.23
CA GLN A 34 21.28 -0.18 31.36
C GLN A 34 19.83 0.19 31.06
N MET A 35 19.36 1.32 31.61
CA MET A 35 18.00 1.82 31.35
C MET A 35 17.81 2.20 29.88
N ALA A 36 18.80 2.84 29.27
CA ALA A 36 18.78 3.14 27.84
C ALA A 36 18.72 1.87 26.98
N GLY A 37 19.50 0.84 27.32
CA GLY A 37 19.48 -0.45 26.62
C GLY A 37 18.13 -1.17 26.75
N LYS A 38 17.54 -1.16 27.96
CA LYS A 38 16.21 -1.72 28.20
C LYS A 38 15.12 -0.99 27.39
N ALA A 39 15.15 0.34 27.39
CA ALA A 39 14.21 1.15 26.61
C ALA A 39 14.33 0.87 25.11
N ALA A 40 15.57 0.80 24.58
CA ALA A 40 15.80 0.49 23.17
C ALA A 40 15.32 -0.93 22.80
N TYR A 41 15.51 -1.91 23.68
CA TYR A 41 14.99 -3.26 23.46
C TYR A 41 13.46 -3.30 23.46
N GLU A 42 12.82 -2.65 24.43
CA GLU A 42 11.35 -2.59 24.51
C GLU A 42 10.75 -1.90 23.30
N GLN A 43 11.35 -0.79 22.85
CA GLN A 43 10.97 -0.11 21.60
C GLN A 43 11.10 -1.04 20.39
N ALA A 44 12.24 -1.72 20.22
CA ALA A 44 12.45 -2.63 19.10
C ALA A 44 11.45 -3.80 19.09
N VAL A 45 11.04 -4.29 20.27
CA VAL A 45 9.99 -5.32 20.40
C VAL A 45 8.63 -4.76 20.00
N GLN A 46 8.27 -3.56 20.46
CA GLN A 46 7.02 -2.90 20.08
C GLN A 46 6.96 -2.65 18.57
N ASP A 47 8.02 -2.12 17.97
CA ASP A 47 8.10 -1.86 16.53
C ASP A 47 7.95 -3.15 15.69
N ARG A 48 8.49 -4.27 16.17
CA ARG A 48 8.28 -5.57 15.52
C ARG A 48 6.83 -6.03 15.63
N ARG A 49 6.21 -5.87 16.80
CA ARG A 49 4.78 -6.22 16.98
C ARG A 49 3.88 -5.38 16.10
N ILE A 50 4.13 -4.07 16.03
CA ILE A 50 3.39 -3.16 15.15
C ILE A 50 3.51 -3.63 13.69
N ARG A 51 4.74 -3.89 13.21
CA ARG A 51 4.94 -4.39 11.83
C ARG A 51 4.23 -5.71 11.54
N VAL A 52 4.16 -6.62 12.51
CA VAL A 52 3.42 -7.88 12.35
C VAL A 52 1.91 -7.62 12.26
N LEU A 53 1.37 -6.74 13.12
CA LEU A 53 -0.04 -6.37 13.09
C LEU A 53 -0.39 -5.63 11.79
N GLU A 54 0.47 -4.73 11.32
CA GLU A 54 0.30 -4.04 10.04
C GLU A 54 0.33 -5.03 8.87
N ALA A 55 1.27 -5.98 8.86
CA ALA A 55 1.35 -7.01 7.83
C ALA A 55 0.11 -7.90 7.82
N GLN A 56 -0.39 -8.28 9.00
CA GLN A 56 -1.63 -9.06 9.13
C GLN A 56 -2.84 -8.26 8.62
N ALA A 57 -2.97 -7.00 9.02
CA ALA A 57 -4.05 -6.13 8.57
C ALA A 57 -4.01 -5.93 7.04
N ALA A 58 -2.82 -5.79 6.46
CA ALA A 58 -2.65 -5.70 5.01
C ALA A 58 -3.08 -7.00 4.30
N LEU A 59 -2.73 -8.16 4.86
CA LEU A 59 -3.15 -9.46 4.34
C LEU A 59 -4.67 -9.63 4.40
N ASP A 60 -5.28 -9.31 5.54
CA ASP A 60 -6.74 -9.40 5.73
C ASP A 60 -7.46 -8.44 4.77
N SER A 61 -6.96 -7.22 4.61
CA SER A 61 -7.49 -6.25 3.65
C SER A 61 -7.40 -6.78 2.22
N ALA A 62 -6.26 -7.36 1.82
CA ALA A 62 -6.09 -7.90 0.48
C ALA A 62 -7.05 -9.08 0.22
N GLN A 63 -7.25 -9.94 1.21
CA GLN A 63 -8.20 -11.05 1.12
C GLN A 63 -9.64 -10.54 0.95
N LEU A 64 -10.06 -9.56 1.74
CA LEU A 64 -11.40 -8.97 1.62
C LEU A 64 -11.59 -8.28 0.26
N THR A 65 -10.59 -7.56 -0.23
CA THR A 65 -10.63 -6.95 -1.57
C THR A 65 -10.75 -8.02 -2.65
N ALA A 66 -9.97 -9.10 -2.58
CA ALA A 66 -10.04 -10.20 -3.55
C ALA A 66 -11.43 -10.89 -3.52
N GLN A 67 -12.01 -11.10 -2.33
CA GLN A 67 -13.35 -11.64 -2.20
C GLN A 67 -14.40 -10.71 -2.80
N ALA A 68 -14.30 -9.41 -2.55
CA ALA A 68 -15.19 -8.41 -3.13
C ALA A 68 -15.09 -8.37 -4.67
N GLU A 69 -13.88 -8.52 -5.22
CA GLU A 69 -13.66 -8.62 -6.67
C GLU A 69 -14.29 -9.88 -7.26
N VAL A 70 -14.16 -11.03 -6.60
CA VAL A 70 -14.82 -12.27 -7.04
C VAL A 70 -16.34 -12.12 -6.99
N ALA A 71 -16.90 -11.53 -5.94
CA ALA A 71 -18.34 -11.29 -5.83
C ALA A 71 -18.83 -10.35 -6.94
N ARG A 72 -18.08 -9.26 -7.22
CA ARG A 72 -18.37 -8.33 -8.31
C ARG A 72 -18.32 -9.04 -9.67
N ALA A 73 -17.27 -9.80 -9.94
CA ALA A 73 -17.12 -10.55 -11.18
C ALA A 73 -18.25 -11.56 -11.37
N ARG A 74 -18.65 -12.28 -10.31
CA ARG A 74 -19.81 -13.18 -10.33
C ARG A 74 -21.11 -12.44 -10.64
N GLY A 75 -21.35 -11.30 -10.00
CA GLY A 75 -22.51 -10.45 -10.27
C GLY A 75 -22.57 -9.96 -11.71
N THR A 76 -21.45 -9.48 -12.26
CA THR A 76 -21.34 -9.08 -13.66
C THR A 76 -21.58 -10.26 -14.61
N ASN A 77 -21.03 -11.44 -14.32
CA ASN A 77 -21.21 -12.62 -15.15
C ASN A 77 -22.69 -13.07 -15.16
N GLU A 78 -23.34 -13.08 -13.99
CA GLU A 78 -24.74 -13.43 -13.87
C GLU A 78 -25.65 -12.41 -14.57
N ALA A 79 -25.37 -11.12 -14.44
CA ALA A 79 -26.07 -10.08 -15.19
C ALA A 79 -25.92 -10.27 -16.70
N ASN A 80 -24.70 -10.53 -17.19
CA ASN A 80 -24.45 -10.79 -18.61
C ASN A 80 -25.16 -12.06 -19.09
N ARG A 81 -25.18 -13.11 -18.28
CA ARG A 81 -25.89 -14.36 -18.58
C ARG A 81 -27.40 -14.11 -18.73
N ILE A 82 -28.00 -13.38 -17.80
CA ILE A 82 -29.42 -13.01 -17.85
C ILE A 82 -29.70 -12.19 -19.10
N MET A 83 -28.91 -11.14 -19.37
CA MET A 83 -29.08 -10.32 -20.56
C MET A 83 -28.96 -11.12 -21.86
N SER A 84 -27.96 -12.01 -21.95
CA SER A 84 -27.77 -12.85 -23.13
C SER A 84 -28.96 -13.78 -23.35
N GLN A 85 -29.51 -14.39 -22.29
CA GLN A 85 -30.70 -15.22 -22.38
C GLN A 85 -31.95 -14.41 -22.76
N SER A 86 -32.15 -13.23 -22.17
CA SER A 86 -33.29 -12.36 -22.46
C SER A 86 -33.28 -11.80 -23.88
N LEU A 87 -32.10 -11.56 -24.47
CA LEU A 87 -31.96 -11.07 -25.85
C LEU A 87 -31.96 -12.20 -26.89
N GLY A 88 -32.15 -13.45 -26.48
CA GLY A 88 -32.25 -14.59 -27.40
C GLY A 88 -30.90 -15.15 -27.87
N GLY A 89 -29.82 -14.88 -27.13
CA GLY A 89 -28.51 -15.51 -27.34
C GLY A 89 -27.33 -14.52 -27.41
N PRO A 90 -26.11 -15.05 -27.62
CA PRO A 90 -24.88 -14.26 -27.62
C PRO A 90 -24.82 -13.18 -28.72
N ASP A 91 -25.30 -13.48 -29.92
CA ASP A 91 -25.18 -12.56 -31.07
C ASP A 91 -26.01 -11.28 -30.88
N ASN A 92 -27.23 -11.41 -30.35
CA ASN A 92 -28.08 -10.25 -30.06
C ASN A 92 -27.56 -9.46 -28.85
N TYR A 93 -26.96 -10.13 -27.87
CA TYR A 93 -26.31 -9.48 -26.74
C TYR A 93 -25.12 -8.63 -27.19
N LEU A 94 -24.25 -9.16 -28.06
CA LEU A 94 -23.11 -8.40 -28.60
C LEU A 94 -23.57 -7.19 -29.41
N ARG A 95 -24.63 -7.33 -30.22
CA ARG A 95 -25.25 -6.21 -30.95
C ARG A 95 -25.80 -5.15 -30.00
N TRP A 96 -26.53 -5.56 -28.96
CA TRP A 96 -27.04 -4.65 -27.94
C TRP A 96 -25.89 -3.93 -27.21
N ALA A 97 -24.86 -4.66 -26.79
CA ALA A 97 -23.71 -4.09 -26.08
C ALA A 97 -22.97 -3.04 -26.94
N TYR A 98 -22.82 -3.32 -28.24
CA TYR A 98 -22.24 -2.37 -29.19
C TYR A 98 -23.09 -1.10 -29.31
N ILE A 99 -24.41 -1.23 -29.50
CA ILE A 99 -25.33 -0.09 -29.60
C ILE A 99 -25.30 0.74 -28.30
N HIS A 100 -25.32 0.07 -27.15
CA HIS A 100 -25.27 0.71 -25.84
C HIS A 100 -23.96 1.49 -25.62
N MET A 101 -22.82 0.90 -26.02
CA MET A 101 -21.51 1.58 -25.98
C MET A 101 -21.47 2.82 -26.88
N LEU A 102 -22.09 2.73 -28.07
CA LEU A 102 -22.21 3.87 -28.98
C LEU A 102 -23.08 4.99 -28.37
N GLU A 103 -24.20 4.64 -27.73
CA GLU A 103 -25.09 5.60 -27.06
C GLU A 103 -24.37 6.34 -25.92
N GLU A 104 -23.66 5.62 -25.04
CA GLU A 104 -22.88 6.23 -23.95
C GLU A 104 -21.77 7.18 -24.44
N THR A 105 -21.22 6.90 -25.61
CA THR A 105 -20.09 7.65 -26.17
C THR A 105 -20.54 8.79 -27.11
N ALA A 106 -21.80 8.75 -27.60
CA ALA A 106 -22.34 9.70 -28.57
C ALA A 106 -22.33 11.17 -28.10
N GLY A 107 -22.26 11.42 -26.78
CA GLY A 107 -22.25 12.77 -26.18
C GLY A 107 -20.87 13.32 -25.76
N LYS A 108 -19.77 12.57 -25.92
CA LYS A 108 -18.44 12.98 -25.42
C LYS A 108 -17.55 13.51 -26.55
N GLN A 109 -16.90 14.66 -26.34
CA GLN A 109 -15.91 15.21 -27.29
C GLN A 109 -14.65 14.34 -27.29
N GLY A 110 -14.19 13.88 -28.46
CA GLY A 110 -13.09 12.90 -28.57
C GLY A 110 -13.53 11.54 -29.15
N ARG A 111 -14.57 11.53 -29.99
CA ARG A 111 -15.02 10.35 -30.75
C ARG A 111 -13.89 9.86 -31.67
N GLU A 112 -13.08 8.93 -31.17
CA GLU A 112 -12.13 8.17 -31.98
C GLU A 112 -12.96 7.11 -32.72
N ILE A 113 -13.31 7.41 -33.98
CA ILE A 113 -13.90 6.41 -34.87
C ILE A 113 -12.79 5.41 -35.18
N ILE A 114 -12.64 4.40 -34.31
CA ILE A 114 -11.73 3.28 -34.57
C ILE A 114 -12.39 2.46 -35.68
N TYR A 115 -11.91 2.69 -36.91
CA TYR A 115 -12.33 1.92 -38.08
C TYR A 115 -11.78 0.51 -37.93
N ILE A 116 -12.61 -0.41 -37.45
CA ILE A 116 -12.36 -1.84 -37.56
C ILE A 116 -12.82 -2.22 -38.97
N PRO A 117 -11.91 -2.63 -39.89
CA PRO A 117 -12.31 -3.12 -41.19
C PRO A 117 -13.08 -4.43 -41.00
N THR A 118 -14.37 -4.29 -40.73
CA THR A 118 -15.31 -5.35 -41.00
C THR A 118 -15.55 -5.25 -42.47
N GLU A 119 -15.05 -6.25 -43.15
CA GLU A 119 -15.09 -6.28 -44.58
C GLU A 119 -16.53 -6.71 -45.06
N ALA A 120 -17.56 -6.24 -44.31
CA ALA A 120 -19.04 -6.29 -44.36
C ALA A 120 -19.77 -7.01 -43.18
N GLY A 121 -19.04 -7.46 -42.16
CA GLY A 121 -19.52 -8.48 -41.21
C GLY A 121 -19.05 -9.90 -41.58
N MET A 122 -18.49 -10.06 -42.78
CA MET A 122 -17.53 -11.08 -43.19
C MET A 122 -16.71 -10.53 -44.35
N PRO A 123 -15.46 -10.99 -44.60
CA PRO A 123 -14.49 -10.20 -45.36
C PRO A 123 -14.59 -10.09 -46.90
N ILE A 124 -14.11 -8.98 -47.52
CA ILE A 124 -14.36 -8.37 -48.84
C ILE A 124 -13.64 -9.20 -49.89
N LEU A 125 -14.43 -9.65 -50.86
CA LEU A 125 -13.99 -10.60 -51.88
C LEU A 125 -13.45 -9.92 -53.15
N GLU A 126 -13.22 -8.60 -53.14
CA GLU A 126 -12.98 -7.81 -54.37
C GLU A 126 -11.66 -7.04 -54.41
N ALA A 127 -10.74 -7.29 -53.48
CA ALA A 127 -9.36 -6.81 -53.54
C ALA A 127 -8.53 -7.57 -54.62
N GLY A 128 -8.95 -7.50 -55.89
CA GLY A 128 -8.29 -8.26 -56.96
C GLY A 128 -8.40 -7.74 -58.40
N ARG A 129 -9.33 -6.84 -58.76
CA ARG A 129 -9.35 -6.31 -60.14
C ARG A 129 -8.52 -5.03 -60.28
N ARG A 130 -7.25 -5.19 -60.64
CA ARG A 130 -6.53 -4.16 -61.40
C ARG A 130 -7.11 -4.08 -62.82
N PRO A 131 -7.47 -2.90 -63.35
CA PRO A 131 -7.70 -2.76 -64.78
C PRO A 131 -6.37 -2.93 -65.51
N ALA A 132 -6.37 -3.75 -66.56
CA ALA A 132 -5.23 -3.92 -67.44
C ALA A 132 -4.94 -2.61 -68.17
N GLN A 133 -3.71 -2.11 -68.00
CA GLN A 133 -3.00 -1.23 -68.92
C GLN A 133 -1.59 -1.78 -69.10
#